data_AF-A0A1L7NFY3-F1
#
_entry.id   AF-A0A1L7NFY3-F1
#
_cell.length_a   1.000
_cell.length_b   1.000
_cell.length_c   1.000
_cell.angle_alpha   90.00
_cell.angle_beta   90.00
_cell.angle_gamma   90.00
#
_symmetry.space_group_name_H-M   'P 1'
#
loop_
_entity.id
_entity.type
_entity.pdbx_description
1 polymer ?
#
loop_
_entity_poly.entity_id
_entity_poly.type
_entity_poly.pdbx_seq_one_letter_code
_entity_poly.pdbx_strand_id
1 'polypeptide(L)'
;MRNPARQPYLPGMATKEFIEQISAVFIFTVNYSPVLEVRMRNGDVFEEAGSWDHVSTVHKDLLRCSSLVLILPRTRLAVNPADIESLTLELAGGLPVLVVAMAADARYRVRADYEPEGAKGVYHSMGALLEALQ
;
A
#
# COMPACT_ATOMS: atom_id res chain seq x y z
N MET A 1 4.82 18.70 -11.96
CA MET A 1 4.57 17.95 -10.71
C MET A 1 5.74 18.21 -9.77
N ARG A 2 5.50 18.80 -8.58
CA ARG A 2 6.54 18.86 -7.53
C ARG A 2 6.61 17.47 -6.92
N ASN A 3 7.83 16.92 -6.83
CA ASN A 3 8.06 15.70 -6.07
C ASN A 3 7.66 15.98 -4.61
N PRO A 4 6.76 15.21 -3.98
CA PRO A 4 6.40 15.45 -2.58
C PRO A 4 7.66 15.35 -1.71
N ALA A 5 7.76 16.24 -0.72
CA ALA A 5 8.88 16.22 0.21
C ALA A 5 8.78 14.93 1.04
N ARG A 6 9.77 14.04 0.90
CA ARG A 6 9.89 12.81 1.70
C ARG A 6 10.41 13.18 3.08
N GLN A 7 9.71 12.74 4.11
CA GLN A 7 10.01 13.02 5.51
C GLN A 7 10.34 11.72 6.25
N PRO A 8 11.20 11.73 7.28
CA PRO A 8 11.42 10.55 8.10
C PRO A 8 10.17 10.25 8.93
N TYR A 9 9.78 8.98 8.99
CA TYR A 9 8.80 8.50 9.96
C TYR A 9 9.50 8.32 11.31
N LEU A 10 8.94 8.87 12.39
CA LEU A 10 9.56 8.84 13.72
C LEU A 10 8.70 8.02 14.71
N PRO A 11 9.34 7.35 15.68
CA PRO A 11 8.61 6.73 16.78
C PRO A 11 7.66 7.72 17.47
N GLY A 12 6.43 7.30 17.71
CA GLY A 12 5.38 8.13 18.34
C GLY A 12 4.54 8.97 17.37
N MET A 13 4.83 8.95 16.05
CA MET A 13 4.02 9.67 15.06
C MET A 13 2.65 9.05 14.78
N ALA A 14 2.44 7.76 15.08
CA ALA A 14 1.16 7.07 14.90
C ALA A 14 0.09 7.50 15.93
N THR A 15 -0.17 8.81 16.03
CA THR A 15 -1.34 9.34 16.74
C THR A 15 -2.61 9.02 15.96
N LYS A 16 -3.77 9.16 16.59
CA LYS A 16 -5.06 8.94 15.93
C LYS A 16 -5.21 9.84 14.70
N GLU A 17 -4.87 11.12 14.83
CA GLU A 17 -4.95 12.10 13.74
C GLU A 17 -4.02 11.72 12.59
N PHE A 18 -2.82 11.22 12.89
CA PHE A 18 -1.90 10.74 11.86
C PHE A 18 -2.49 9.54 11.12
N ILE A 19 -2.96 8.54 11.85
CA ILE A 19 -3.51 7.31 11.29
C ILE A 19 -4.73 7.57 10.40
N GLU A 20 -5.62 8.48 10.81
CA GLU A 20 -6.80 8.86 10.02
C GLU A 20 -6.46 9.58 8.71
N GLN A 21 -5.26 10.14 8.59
CA GLN A 21 -4.75 10.79 7.38
C GLN A 21 -3.98 9.82 6.46
N ILE A 22 -3.78 8.57 6.86
CA ILE A 22 -3.07 7.59 6.02
C ILE A 22 -3.96 7.17 4.85
N SER A 23 -3.39 7.31 3.65
CA SER A 23 -3.98 6.86 2.39
C SER A 23 -3.42 5.51 1.94
N ALA A 24 -2.12 5.27 2.13
CA ALA A 24 -1.50 3.99 1.82
C ALA A 24 -0.26 3.74 2.67
N VAL A 25 0.06 2.46 2.89
CA VAL A 25 1.31 1.99 3.50
C VAL A 25 1.83 0.83 2.67
N PHE A 26 3.13 0.80 2.37
CA PHE A 26 3.74 -0.37 1.73
C PHE A 26 5.22 -0.51 2.07
N ILE A 27 5.74 -1.72 1.89
CA ILE A 27 7.16 -2.02 2.07
C ILE A 27 7.77 -2.36 0.71
N PHE A 28 8.90 -1.73 0.39
CA PHE A 28 9.72 -2.05 -0.77
C PHE A 28 11.18 -2.16 -0.37
N THR A 29 12.04 -2.51 -1.33
CA THR A 29 13.49 -2.58 -1.10
C THR A 29 14.22 -1.52 -1.90
N VAL A 30 15.16 -0.85 -1.23
CA VAL A 30 16.14 0.05 -1.85
C VAL A 30 17.51 -0.53 -1.54
N ASN A 31 18.29 -0.88 -2.57
CA ASN A 31 19.60 -1.51 -2.40
C ASN A 31 19.56 -2.72 -1.45
N TYR A 32 18.53 -3.57 -1.58
CA TYR A 32 18.27 -4.75 -0.71
C TYR A 32 17.87 -4.43 0.75
N SER A 33 17.85 -3.17 1.17
CA SER A 33 17.34 -2.75 2.47
C SER A 33 15.83 -2.48 2.42
N PRO A 34 15.04 -2.95 3.40
CA PRO A 34 13.62 -2.67 3.45
C PRO A 34 13.35 -1.21 3.82
N VAL A 35 12.38 -0.62 3.13
CA VAL A 35 11.87 0.73 3.36
C VAL A 35 10.35 0.63 3.43
N LEU A 36 9.77 1.20 4.48
CA LEU A 36 8.35 1.46 4.62
C LEU A 36 8.06 2.88 4.14
N GLU A 37 7.05 3.03 3.31
CA GLU A 37 6.53 4.33 2.88
C GLU A 37 5.06 4.44 3.31
N VAL A 38 4.76 5.51 4.05
CA VAL A 38 3.41 5.93 4.45
C VAL A 38 3.04 7.13 3.61
N ARG A 39 1.98 6.99 2.83
CA ARG A 39 1.41 8.10 2.06
C ARG A 39 0.20 8.66 2.77
N MET A 40 0.18 9.98 2.88
CA MET A 40 -0.89 10.73 3.52
C MET A 40 -1.84 11.29 2.48
N ARG A 41 -3.10 11.50 2.87
CA ARG A 41 -4.14 12.12 2.03
C ARG A 41 -3.80 13.54 1.57
N ASN A 42 -3.01 14.27 2.36
CA ASN A 42 -2.55 15.62 2.02
C ASN A 42 -1.38 15.63 1.01
N GLY A 43 -0.92 14.45 0.56
CA GLY A 43 0.20 14.29 -0.38
C GLY A 43 1.57 14.17 0.30
N ASP A 44 1.65 14.26 1.63
CA ASP A 44 2.89 14.02 2.36
C ASP A 44 3.29 12.54 2.28
N VAL A 45 4.60 12.31 2.31
CA VAL A 45 5.20 10.98 2.28
C VAL A 45 6.17 10.85 3.44
N PHE A 46 5.94 9.85 4.29
CA PHE A 46 6.83 9.49 5.39
C PHE A 46 7.53 8.15 5.11
N GLU A 47 8.82 8.07 5.40
CA GLU A 47 9.62 6.87 5.15
C GLU A 47 10.36 6.40 6.40
N GLU A 48 10.39 5.08 6.60
CA GLU A 48 11.22 4.41 7.60
C GLU A 48 12.07 3.34 6.92
N ALA A 49 13.39 3.41 7.08
CA ALA A 49 14.32 2.39 6.62
C ALA A 49 14.97 1.70 7.82
N GLY A 50 15.26 0.41 7.71
CA GLY A 50 15.90 -0.33 8.80
C GLY A 50 16.07 -1.81 8.53
N SER A 51 16.04 -2.61 9.59
CA SER A 51 15.98 -4.07 9.45
C SER A 51 14.57 -4.50 9.01
N TRP A 52 14.47 -5.71 8.43
CA TRP A 52 13.18 -6.31 8.07
C TRP A 52 12.24 -6.45 9.27
N ASP A 53 12.77 -6.82 10.43
CA ASP A 53 11.99 -6.99 11.66
C ASP A 53 11.41 -5.65 12.13
N HIS A 54 12.21 -4.59 12.10
CA HIS A 54 11.78 -3.25 12.49
C HIS A 54 10.71 -2.71 11.54
N VAL A 55 11.01 -2.66 10.24
CA VAL A 55 10.08 -2.20 9.20
C VAL A 55 8.79 -3.01 9.22
N SER A 56 8.88 -4.33 9.40
CA SER A 56 7.71 -5.19 9.51
C SER A 56 6.89 -4.95 10.77
N THR A 57 7.50 -4.54 11.87
CA THR A 57 6.80 -4.24 13.12
C THR A 57 6.02 -2.94 12.98
N VAL A 58 6.69 -1.87 12.55
CA VAL A 58 6.05 -0.56 12.27
C VAL A 58 4.89 -0.70 11.30
N HIS A 59 5.08 -1.46 10.22
CA HIS A 59 4.02 -1.76 9.26
C HIS A 59 2.79 -2.38 9.92
N LYS A 60 2.96 -3.46 10.70
CA LYS A 60 1.86 -4.17 11.35
C LYS A 60 1.13 -3.26 12.36
N ASP A 61 1.85 -2.43 13.08
CA ASP A 61 1.27 -1.51 14.05
C ASP A 61 0.41 -0.44 13.35
N LEU A 62 0.91 0.16 12.27
CA LEU A 62 0.13 1.09 11.44
C LEU A 62 -1.13 0.43 10.89
N LEU A 63 -1.02 -0.79 10.36
CA LEU A 63 -2.19 -1.52 9.85
C LEU A 63 -3.23 -1.78 10.93
N ARG A 64 -2.81 -2.22 12.11
CA ARG A 64 -3.72 -2.54 13.23
C ARG A 64 -4.51 -1.34 13.72
N CYS A 65 -3.93 -0.16 13.66
CA CYS A 65 -4.58 1.05 14.13
C CYS A 65 -5.41 1.75 13.03
N SER A 66 -5.19 1.42 11.76
CA SER A 66 -5.80 2.07 10.60
C SER A 66 -7.04 1.34 10.07
N SER A 67 -7.84 2.03 9.26
CA SER A 67 -8.94 1.43 8.47
C SER A 67 -8.48 0.91 7.11
N LEU A 68 -7.18 0.67 6.91
CA LEU A 68 -6.63 0.24 5.63
C LEU A 68 -6.95 -1.22 5.34
N VAL A 69 -7.15 -1.54 4.06
CA VAL A 69 -7.28 -2.91 3.56
C VAL A 69 -5.96 -3.34 2.93
N LEU A 70 -5.47 -4.52 3.32
CA LEU A 70 -4.24 -5.11 2.80
C LEU A 70 -4.51 -5.82 1.47
N ILE A 71 -3.73 -5.48 0.45
CA ILE A 71 -3.86 -5.96 -0.92
C ILE A 71 -2.48 -6.45 -1.38
N LEU A 72 -2.43 -7.71 -1.78
CA LEU A 72 -1.27 -8.50 -2.26
C LEU A 72 -0.18 -9.02 -1.30
N PRO A 73 0.35 -10.22 -1.64
CA PRO A 73 1.66 -10.72 -1.23
C PRO A 73 2.82 -9.99 -1.96
N ARG A 74 3.98 -9.92 -1.30
CA ARG A 74 5.26 -9.24 -1.66
C ARG A 74 5.39 -7.75 -1.35
N THR A 75 4.52 -6.87 -1.86
CA THR A 75 4.65 -5.42 -1.61
C THR A 75 4.11 -4.99 -0.24
N ARG A 76 3.36 -5.89 0.43
CA ARG A 76 2.66 -5.60 1.69
C ARG A 76 1.91 -4.26 1.58
N LEU A 77 1.21 -4.06 0.47
CA LEU A 77 0.52 -2.80 0.20
C LEU A 77 -0.81 -2.79 0.93
N ALA A 78 -1.02 -1.81 1.79
CA ALA A 78 -2.32 -1.50 2.36
C ALA A 78 -2.77 -0.12 1.89
N VAL A 79 -4.06 0.00 1.58
CA VAL A 79 -4.64 1.25 1.08
C VAL A 79 -5.94 1.57 1.81
N ASN A 80 -6.29 2.84 1.83
CA ASN A 80 -7.54 3.30 2.39
C ASN A 80 -8.64 3.20 1.33
N PRO A 81 -9.70 2.39 1.54
CA PRO A 81 -10.76 2.26 0.54
C PRO A 81 -11.40 3.60 0.17
N ALA A 82 -11.54 4.52 1.14
CA ALA A 82 -12.13 5.84 0.91
C ALA A 82 -11.33 6.73 -0.06
N ASP A 83 -10.04 6.41 -0.27
CA ASP A 83 -9.16 7.19 -1.14
C ASP A 83 -8.97 6.54 -2.53
N ILE A 84 -9.65 5.43 -2.81
CA ILE A 84 -9.59 4.75 -4.11
C ILE A 84 -10.53 5.44 -5.09
N GLU A 85 -9.98 5.89 -6.21
CA GLU A 85 -10.76 6.47 -7.31
C GLU A 85 -11.25 5.42 -8.29
N SER A 86 -10.40 4.44 -8.61
CA SER A 86 -10.76 3.40 -9.57
C SER A 86 -9.93 2.13 -9.41
N LEU A 87 -10.54 1.02 -9.82
CA LEU A 87 -9.95 -0.30 -9.91
C LEU A 87 -10.00 -0.75 -11.37
N THR A 88 -8.85 -1.04 -11.96
CA THR A 88 -8.76 -1.49 -13.36
C THR A 88 -8.03 -2.82 -13.43
N LEU A 89 -8.58 -3.79 -14.16
CA LEU A 89 -7.85 -5.01 -14.52
C LEU A 89 -7.19 -4.81 -15.89
N GLU A 90 -5.86 -4.89 -15.91
CA GLU A 90 -5.03 -4.83 -17.11
C GLU A 90 -4.40 -6.19 -17.40
N LEU A 91 -4.03 -6.43 -18.66
CA LEU A 91 -3.19 -7.56 -19.05
C LEU A 91 -1.76 -7.07 -19.31
N ALA A 92 -0.80 -7.55 -18.54
CA ALA A 92 0.62 -7.26 -18.73
C ALA A 92 1.37 -8.56 -19.02
N GLY A 93 1.87 -8.72 -20.24
CA GLY A 93 2.58 -9.96 -20.64
C GLY A 93 1.71 -11.22 -20.58
N GLY A 94 0.39 -11.09 -20.79
CA GLY A 94 -0.57 -12.19 -20.71
C GLY A 94 -1.06 -12.54 -19.31
N LEU A 95 -0.59 -11.84 -18.27
CA LEU A 95 -1.03 -12.03 -16.88
C LEU A 95 -1.93 -10.88 -16.42
N PRO A 96 -2.98 -11.16 -15.61
CA PRO A 96 -3.81 -10.12 -15.04
C PRO A 96 -3.03 -9.28 -14.01
N VAL A 97 -3.24 -7.98 -14.06
CA VAL A 97 -2.72 -6.98 -13.13
C VAL A 97 -3.88 -6.10 -12.69
N LEU A 98 -4.14 -6.01 -11.39
CA LEU A 98 -5.05 -5.02 -10.85
C LEU A 98 -4.30 -3.72 -10.66
N VAL A 99 -4.84 -2.64 -11.19
CA VAL A 99 -4.36 -1.28 -10.99
C VAL A 99 -5.33 -0.58 -10.05
N VAL A 100 -4.80 -0.13 -8.91
CA VAL A 100 -5.51 0.65 -7.91
C VAL A 100 -5.08 2.09 -8.08
N ALA A 101 -5.98 2.96 -8.53
CA ALA A 101 -5.74 4.40 -8.64
C ALA A 101 -6.32 5.11 -7.41
N MET A 102 -5.51 5.93 -6.76
CA MET A 102 -5.87 6.69 -5.56
C MET A 102 -6.12 8.17 -5.90
N ALA A 103 -6.88 8.85 -5.04
CA ALA A 103 -7.26 10.26 -5.16
C ALA A 103 -6.10 11.26 -5.29
N ALA A 104 -4.90 10.88 -4.86
CA ALA A 104 -3.68 11.69 -4.93
C ALA A 104 -2.78 11.34 -6.14
N ASP A 105 -3.34 10.83 -7.23
CA ASP A 105 -2.64 10.39 -8.46
C ASP A 105 -1.60 9.27 -8.22
N ALA A 106 -1.69 8.60 -7.07
CA ALA A 106 -0.91 7.42 -6.78
C ALA A 106 -1.54 6.21 -7.48
N ARG A 107 -0.75 5.48 -8.27
CA ARG A 107 -1.18 4.24 -8.93
C ARG A 107 -0.37 3.06 -8.42
N TYR A 108 -1.06 2.07 -7.87
CA TYR A 108 -0.44 0.83 -7.41
C TYR A 108 -0.80 -0.32 -8.33
N ARG A 109 0.21 -1.10 -8.70
CA ARG A 109 0.05 -2.26 -9.58
C ARG A 109 0.18 -3.54 -8.77
N VAL A 110 -0.94 -4.22 -8.68
CA VAL A 110 -1.13 -5.51 -8.04
C VAL A 110 -0.98 -6.59 -9.12
N ARG A 111 0.21 -7.18 -9.25
CA ARG A 111 0.45 -8.26 -10.22
C ARG A 111 0.02 -9.61 -9.67
N ALA A 112 -0.49 -10.48 -10.54
CA ALA A 112 -0.59 -11.89 -10.23
C ALA A 112 0.81 -12.46 -10.08
N ASP A 113 1.21 -12.79 -8.85
CA ASP A 113 2.31 -13.71 -8.65
C ASP A 113 1.85 -15.11 -9.05
N TYR A 114 2.78 -15.88 -9.62
CA TYR A 114 2.60 -17.29 -9.89
C TYR A 114 2.58 -18.03 -8.53
N GLU A 115 1.45 -18.01 -7.84
CA GLU A 115 1.18 -19.00 -6.82
C GLU A 115 0.99 -20.37 -7.50
N PRO A 116 1.24 -21.49 -6.81
CA PRO A 116 0.85 -22.83 -7.29
C PRO A 116 -0.63 -22.91 -7.69
N GLU A 117 -1.46 -21.94 -7.24
CA GLU A 117 -2.88 -21.79 -7.53
C GLU A 117 -3.25 -20.71 -8.58
N GLY A 118 -2.28 -20.07 -9.24
CA GLY A 118 -2.51 -19.19 -10.42
C GLY A 118 -3.13 -17.81 -10.14
N ALA A 119 -3.86 -17.27 -11.13
CA ALA A 119 -4.43 -15.90 -11.19
C ALA A 119 -5.42 -15.52 -10.07
N LYS A 120 -5.71 -16.43 -9.13
CA LYS A 120 -6.65 -16.21 -8.03
C LYS A 120 -6.27 -15.02 -7.14
N GLY A 121 -4.97 -14.74 -6.94
CA GLY A 121 -4.51 -13.66 -6.07
C GLY A 121 -4.98 -12.26 -6.49
N VAL A 122 -5.03 -11.98 -7.80
CA VAL A 122 -5.51 -10.68 -8.34
C VAL A 122 -7.02 -10.54 -8.21
N TYR A 123 -7.78 -11.58 -8.55
CA TYR A 123 -9.24 -11.55 -8.40
C TYR A 123 -9.68 -11.52 -6.94
N HIS A 124 -8.96 -12.20 -6.04
CA HIS A 124 -9.20 -12.11 -4.60
C HIS A 124 -8.92 -10.70 -4.07
N SER A 125 -7.78 -10.11 -4.47
CA SER A 125 -7.44 -8.72 -4.15
C SER A 125 -8.51 -7.72 -4.64
N MET A 126 -9.04 -7.95 -5.85
CA MET A 126 -10.13 -7.13 -6.39
C MET A 126 -11.43 -7.33 -5.59
N GLY A 127 -11.78 -8.56 -5.22
CA GLY A 127 -12.95 -8.87 -4.40
C GLY A 127 -12.91 -8.18 -3.04
N ALA A 128 -11.80 -8.31 -2.32
CA ALA A 128 -11.61 -7.66 -1.01
C ALA A 128 -11.76 -6.13 -1.10
N LEU A 129 -11.28 -5.53 -2.19
CA LEU A 129 -11.45 -4.11 -2.46
C LEU A 129 -12.90 -3.73 -2.76
N LEU A 130 -13.58 -4.49 -3.62
CA LEU A 130 -14.98 -4.23 -3.96
C LEU A 130 -15.89 -4.36 -2.74
N GLU A 131 -15.61 -5.29 -1.83
CA GLU A 131 -16.32 -5.41 -0.55
C GLU A 131 -16.06 -4.20 0.36
N ALA A 132 -14.83 -3.70 0.42
CA ALA A 132 -14.47 -2.56 1.25
C ALA A 132 -14.94 -1.20 0.71
N LEU A 133 -15.38 -1.13 -0.55
CA LEU A 133 -15.93 0.06 -1.21
C LEU A 133 -17.46 0.18 -1.09
N GLN A 134 -18.14 -0.85 -0.58
CA GLN A 134 -19.59 -0.86 -0.35
C GLN A 134 -19.96 -0.22 1.00
#